data_AF-A0A1B2I4G6-F1
#
_entry.id   AF-A0A1B2I4G6-F1
#
_cell.length_a   1.000
_cell.length_b   1.000
_cell.length_c   1.000
_cell.angle_alpha   90.00
_cell.angle_beta   90.00
_cell.angle_gamma   90.00
#
_symmetry.space_group_name_H-M   'P 1'
#
loop_
_entity.id
_entity.type
_entity.pdbx_description
1 polymer ?
#
loop_
_entity_poly.entity_id
_entity_poly.type
_entity_poly.pdbx_seq_one_letter_code
_entity_poly.pdbx_strand_id
1 'polypeptide(L)'
;MLPPEVGLCRIEKLQFAPESRWEEAVVVEPGGLMTELSAWLDSLRGGRLGFEAFFGMPYDGGRLSAFIGMRLEISDEIRSLIADAAKFFPAWRPVSVGGLLAETERRLGLRLFAGEPAFMELGLINRWKSFGGLTFWRRGEGYPSGKFTEALAAAPRYLGNLPAPPAIETAYSAPVPHWFGVSVASPSAEGGYLLDMKAAAAYLEAAALI
;
A
#
# COMPACT_ATOMS: atom_id res chain seq x y z
N MET A 1 -1.34 -14.85 1.23
CA MET A 1 -1.64 -14.84 -0.22
C MET A 1 -2.52 -13.65 -0.58
N LEU A 2 -2.46 -13.13 -1.81
CA LEU A 2 -3.38 -12.08 -2.28
C LEU A 2 -4.68 -12.68 -2.81
N PRO A 3 -5.84 -11.99 -2.67
CA PRO A 3 -7.06 -12.38 -3.36
C PRO A 3 -6.84 -12.41 -4.90
N PRO A 4 -7.28 -13.45 -5.62
CA PRO A 4 -7.01 -13.61 -7.06
C PRO A 4 -7.46 -12.41 -7.92
N GLU A 5 -8.57 -11.78 -7.56
CA GLU A 5 -9.15 -10.62 -8.23
C GLU A 5 -8.26 -9.38 -8.16
N VAL A 6 -7.36 -9.29 -7.15
CA VAL A 6 -6.38 -8.20 -7.06
C VAL A 6 -5.49 -8.21 -8.30
N GLY A 7 -5.10 -9.39 -8.79
CA GLY A 7 -4.23 -9.51 -9.96
C GLY A 7 -4.80 -8.90 -11.25
N LEU A 8 -6.13 -8.79 -11.33
CA LEU A 8 -6.86 -8.23 -12.48
C LEU A 8 -7.10 -6.72 -12.35
N CYS A 9 -6.87 -6.15 -11.17
CA CYS A 9 -7.10 -4.73 -10.93
C CYS A 9 -6.12 -3.87 -11.75
N ARG A 10 -6.65 -2.81 -12.34
CA ARG A 10 -5.85 -1.82 -13.06
C ARG A 10 -5.20 -0.88 -12.05
N ILE A 11 -3.90 -0.65 -12.20
CA ILE A 11 -3.19 0.35 -11.41
C ILE A 11 -3.62 1.74 -11.85
N GLU A 12 -3.97 2.57 -10.88
CA GLU A 12 -4.46 3.93 -11.06
C GLU A 12 -3.35 4.95 -10.79
N LYS A 13 -2.41 4.63 -9.91
CA LYS A 13 -1.31 5.52 -9.50
C LYS A 13 -0.13 4.70 -8.96
N LEU A 14 1.08 5.15 -9.23
CA LEU A 14 2.30 4.67 -8.57
C LEU A 14 2.87 5.75 -7.66
N GLN A 15 3.53 5.33 -6.59
CA GLN A 15 4.15 6.23 -5.64
C GLN A 15 5.52 5.69 -5.20
N PHE A 16 6.49 6.58 -5.09
CA PHE A 16 7.86 6.26 -4.73
C PHE A 16 8.33 7.18 -3.62
N ALA A 17 8.78 6.64 -2.49
CA ALA A 17 9.14 7.39 -1.30
C ALA A 17 10.55 7.05 -0.81
N PRO A 18 11.46 8.04 -0.69
CA PRO A 18 12.81 7.78 -0.22
C PRO A 18 12.77 7.41 1.26
N GLU A 19 13.42 6.31 1.66
CA GLU A 19 13.36 5.75 3.02
C GLU A 19 11.93 5.53 3.53
N SER A 20 10.96 5.30 2.64
CA SER A 20 9.53 5.23 2.95
C SER A 20 8.98 6.50 3.64
N ARG A 21 9.57 7.67 3.37
CA ARG A 21 9.02 8.98 3.77
C ARG A 21 7.93 9.39 2.78
N TRP A 22 6.71 8.93 3.02
CA TRP A 22 5.59 9.12 2.09
C TRP A 22 5.20 10.58 1.87
N GLU A 23 5.51 11.45 2.83
CA GLU A 23 5.33 12.91 2.73
C GLU A 23 6.24 13.55 1.67
N GLU A 24 7.36 12.89 1.32
CA GLU A 24 8.31 13.31 0.27
C GLU A 24 8.13 12.51 -1.02
N ALA A 25 7.04 11.74 -1.14
CA ALA A 25 6.89 10.79 -2.22
C ALA A 25 6.65 11.48 -3.57
N VAL A 26 7.26 10.92 -4.60
CA VAL A 26 6.91 11.23 -5.99
C VAL A 26 5.77 10.34 -6.42
N VAL A 27 4.76 10.96 -7.01
CA VAL A 27 3.57 10.31 -7.52
C VAL A 27 3.64 10.28 -9.05
N VAL A 28 3.35 9.11 -9.63
CA VAL A 28 3.27 8.93 -11.08
C VAL A 28 1.84 8.53 -11.43
N GLU A 29 1.18 9.39 -12.20
CA GLU A 29 -0.17 9.18 -12.72
C GLU A 29 -0.13 8.98 -14.24
N PRO A 30 -1.16 8.35 -14.84
CA PRO A 30 -1.27 8.23 -16.28
C PRO A 30 -1.24 9.62 -16.95
N GLY A 31 -0.34 9.81 -17.92
CA GLY A 31 -0.14 11.10 -18.59
C GLY A 31 0.77 12.11 -17.86
N GLY A 32 1.38 11.75 -16.73
CA GLY A 32 2.37 12.58 -16.03
C GLY A 32 3.69 12.78 -16.79
N LEU A 33 4.41 13.86 -16.49
CA LEU A 33 5.69 14.21 -17.12
C LEU A 33 6.86 13.34 -16.60
N MET A 34 7.60 12.73 -17.52
CA MET A 34 8.63 11.74 -17.19
C MET A 34 9.98 12.31 -16.69
N THR A 35 10.33 13.54 -17.08
CA THR A 35 11.66 14.12 -16.85
C THR A 35 11.97 14.38 -15.37
N GLU A 36 10.95 14.67 -14.58
CA GLU A 36 11.10 14.96 -13.15
C GLU A 36 11.45 13.71 -12.34
N LEU A 37 10.93 12.54 -12.72
CA LEU A 37 11.20 11.30 -11.99
C LEU A 37 12.63 10.80 -12.21
N SER A 38 13.17 10.88 -13.44
CA SER A 38 14.55 10.44 -13.69
C SER A 38 15.56 11.25 -12.88
N ALA A 39 15.42 12.59 -12.92
CA ALA A 39 16.28 13.47 -12.14
C ALA A 39 16.12 13.24 -10.62
N TRP A 40 14.89 12.98 -10.16
CA TRP A 40 14.63 12.63 -8.77
C TRP A 40 15.31 11.32 -8.36
N LEU A 41 15.22 10.26 -9.18
CA LEU A 41 15.89 8.98 -8.91
C LEU A 41 17.41 9.15 -8.86
N ASP A 42 17.99 9.91 -9.79
CA ASP A 42 19.43 10.19 -9.82
C ASP A 42 19.90 10.96 -8.58
N SER A 43 19.00 11.74 -7.96
CA SER A 43 19.29 12.46 -6.72
C SER A 43 19.37 11.54 -5.48
N LEU A 44 18.79 10.33 -5.53
CA LEU A 44 18.81 9.38 -4.42
C LEU A 44 20.21 8.79 -4.24
N ARG A 45 20.91 9.14 -3.15
CA ARG A 45 22.27 8.67 -2.83
C ARG A 45 22.30 7.30 -2.15
N GLY A 46 21.64 6.30 -2.73
CA GLY A 46 21.47 4.98 -2.13
C GLY A 46 20.43 4.97 -0.99
N GLY A 47 20.37 3.88 -0.23
CA GLY A 47 19.39 3.68 0.83
C GLY A 47 18.18 2.85 0.37
N ARG A 48 17.05 3.02 1.05
CA ARG A 48 15.81 2.29 0.77
C ARG A 48 14.81 3.14 0.00
N LEU A 49 13.99 2.47 -0.78
CA LEU A 49 12.88 3.05 -1.49
C LEU A 49 11.59 2.34 -1.10
N GLY A 50 10.59 3.12 -0.66
CA GLY A 50 9.20 2.69 -0.62
C GLY A 50 8.60 2.80 -2.02
N PHE A 51 7.94 1.74 -2.47
CA PHE A 51 7.16 1.73 -3.69
C PHE A 51 5.74 1.31 -3.36
N GLU A 52 4.75 2.01 -3.92
CA GLU A 52 3.34 1.66 -3.81
C GLU A 52 2.64 1.74 -5.17
N ALA A 53 1.79 0.75 -5.44
CA ALA A 53 0.89 0.73 -6.57
C ALA A 53 -0.55 0.73 -6.06
N PHE A 54 -1.29 1.80 -6.38
CA PHE A 54 -2.68 2.01 -5.97
C PHE A 54 -3.65 1.56 -7.06
N PHE A 55 -4.77 0.96 -6.65
CA PHE A 55 -5.80 0.44 -7.53
C PHE A 55 -7.15 0.37 -6.82
N GLY A 56 -8.24 0.41 -7.57
CA GLY A 56 -9.57 0.12 -7.05
C GLY A 56 -9.91 -1.37 -7.18
N MET A 57 -10.31 -2.00 -6.07
CA MET A 57 -10.87 -3.35 -6.02
C MET A 57 -12.40 -3.32 -6.07
N PRO A 58 -13.05 -4.28 -6.74
CA PRO A 58 -14.50 -4.46 -6.63
C PRO A 58 -14.91 -4.74 -5.18
N TYR A 59 -16.01 -4.14 -4.72
CA TYR A 59 -16.60 -4.41 -3.42
C TYR A 59 -18.12 -4.30 -3.52
N ASP A 60 -18.86 -4.95 -2.61
CA ASP A 60 -20.33 -4.87 -2.60
C ASP A 60 -20.79 -3.41 -2.45
N GLY A 61 -21.48 -2.90 -3.47
CA GLY A 61 -21.90 -1.50 -3.56
C GLY A 61 -20.87 -0.51 -4.11
N GLY A 62 -19.70 -0.92 -4.62
CA GLY A 62 -18.78 0.02 -5.28
C GLY A 62 -17.34 -0.49 -5.54
N ARG A 63 -16.38 0.39 -5.28
CA ARG A 63 -14.94 0.12 -5.37
C ARG A 63 -14.26 0.51 -4.06
N LEU A 64 -13.43 -0.37 -3.51
CA LEU A 64 -12.53 -0.06 -2.41
C LEU A 64 -11.17 0.37 -2.97
N SER A 65 -10.61 1.46 -2.46
CA SER A 65 -9.24 1.85 -2.79
C SER A 65 -8.28 0.93 -2.05
N ALA A 66 -7.32 0.36 -2.75
CA ALA A 66 -6.32 -0.54 -2.22
C ALA A 66 -4.94 -0.24 -2.82
N PHE A 67 -3.90 -0.80 -2.21
CA PHE A 67 -2.54 -0.66 -2.70
C PHE A 67 -1.69 -1.87 -2.32
N ILE A 68 -0.66 -2.12 -3.11
CA ILE A 68 0.45 -3.00 -2.74
C ILE A 68 1.66 -2.12 -2.60
N GLY A 69 2.37 -2.28 -1.48
CA GLY A 69 3.63 -1.60 -1.27
C GLY A 69 4.76 -2.53 -0.91
N MET A 70 5.98 -2.04 -1.11
CA MET A 70 7.20 -2.74 -0.74
C MET A 70 8.31 -1.76 -0.42
N ARG A 71 9.25 -2.23 0.39
CA ARG A 71 10.49 -1.53 0.70
C ARG A 71 11.65 -2.29 0.08
N LEU A 72 12.36 -1.62 -0.81
CA LEU A 72 13.45 -2.17 -1.59
C LEU A 72 14.74 -1.42 -1.26
N GLU A 73 15.86 -2.12 -1.19
CA GLU A 73 17.18 -1.47 -1.19
C GLU A 73 17.45 -0.92 -2.60
N ILE A 74 17.95 0.30 -2.70
CA ILE A 74 18.22 0.93 -4.00
C ILE A 74 19.45 0.25 -4.62
N SER A 75 19.21 -0.43 -5.75
CA SER A 75 20.22 -1.00 -6.66
C SER A 75 19.99 -0.51 -8.10
N ASP A 76 20.90 -0.81 -9.01
CA ASP A 76 20.75 -0.48 -10.42
C ASP A 76 19.53 -1.18 -11.05
N GLU A 77 19.23 -2.41 -10.62
CA GLU A 77 18.04 -3.16 -11.03
C GLU A 77 16.75 -2.47 -10.58
N ILE A 78 16.72 -1.97 -9.34
CA ILE A 78 15.57 -1.24 -8.80
C ILE A 78 15.39 0.09 -9.52
N ARG A 79 16.47 0.84 -9.76
CA ARG A 79 16.45 2.07 -10.56
C ARG A 79 15.89 1.82 -11.96
N SER A 80 16.33 0.74 -12.62
CA SER A 80 15.83 0.32 -13.92
C SER A 80 14.34 -0.08 -13.87
N LEU A 81 13.90 -0.81 -12.84
CA LEU A 81 12.49 -1.17 -12.66
C LEU A 81 11.60 0.07 -12.50
N ILE A 82 12.04 1.08 -11.75
CA ILE A 82 11.27 2.31 -11.56
C ILE A 82 11.24 3.14 -12.84
N ALA A 83 12.39 3.27 -13.52
CA ALA A 83 12.47 3.98 -14.79
C ALA A 83 11.56 3.33 -15.84
N ASP A 84 11.51 1.99 -15.88
CA ASP A 84 10.58 1.24 -16.73
C ASP A 84 9.13 1.48 -16.31
N ALA A 85 8.79 1.32 -15.03
CA ALA A 85 7.43 1.56 -14.53
C ALA A 85 6.95 2.97 -14.90
N ALA A 86 7.82 3.98 -14.74
CA ALA A 86 7.54 5.36 -15.08
C ALA A 86 7.53 5.66 -16.57
N LYS A 87 8.13 4.83 -17.41
CA LYS A 87 8.05 4.94 -18.87
C LYS A 87 6.79 4.28 -19.42
N PHE A 88 6.43 3.13 -18.88
CA PHE A 88 5.32 2.33 -19.38
C PHE A 88 3.96 2.79 -18.83
N PHE A 89 3.93 3.30 -17.60
CA PHE A 89 2.68 3.71 -16.94
C PHE A 89 2.04 4.97 -17.56
N PRO A 90 2.79 6.05 -17.90
CA PRO A 90 2.21 7.21 -18.56
C PRO A 90 1.81 6.97 -20.02
N ALA A 91 2.35 5.93 -20.67
CA ALA A 91 2.04 5.57 -22.05
C ALA A 91 0.67 4.85 -22.22
N TRP A 92 -0.21 4.93 -21.22
CA TRP A 92 -1.58 4.39 -21.23
C TRP A 92 -1.70 2.88 -21.46
N ARG A 93 -0.61 2.11 -21.35
CA ARG A 93 -0.71 0.65 -21.36
C ARG A 93 -1.34 0.21 -20.04
N PRO A 94 -2.46 -0.56 -20.06
CA PRO A 94 -3.04 -1.05 -18.83
C PRO A 94 -2.03 -1.98 -18.14
N VAL A 95 -1.47 -1.51 -17.02
CA VAL A 95 -0.66 -2.34 -16.13
C VAL A 95 -1.61 -2.86 -15.05
N SER A 96 -1.84 -4.17 -15.06
CA SER A 96 -2.56 -4.81 -13.96
C SER A 96 -1.61 -5.01 -12.78
N VAL A 97 -2.18 -5.08 -11.58
CA VAL A 97 -1.43 -5.40 -10.35
C VAL A 97 -0.70 -6.72 -10.50
N GLY A 98 -1.34 -7.75 -11.07
CA GLY A 98 -0.72 -9.05 -11.30
C GLY A 98 0.46 -8.99 -12.26
N GLY A 99 0.36 -8.17 -13.32
CA GLY A 99 1.46 -7.97 -14.27
C GLY A 99 2.65 -7.25 -13.65
N LEU A 100 2.41 -6.19 -12.87
CA LEU A 100 3.45 -5.49 -12.11
C LEU A 100 4.12 -6.41 -11.09
N LEU A 101 3.32 -7.15 -10.33
CA LEU A 101 3.81 -8.09 -9.32
C LEU A 101 4.67 -9.18 -9.95
N ALA A 102 4.19 -9.82 -11.02
CA ALA A 102 4.92 -10.87 -11.74
C ALA A 102 6.27 -10.37 -12.28
N GLU A 103 6.30 -9.17 -12.87
CA GLU A 103 7.55 -8.58 -13.38
C GLU A 103 8.51 -8.23 -12.24
N THR A 104 7.99 -7.71 -11.12
CA THR A 104 8.79 -7.39 -9.93
C THR A 104 9.39 -8.66 -9.33
N GLU A 105 8.57 -9.69 -9.09
CA GLU A 105 9.00 -11.00 -8.61
C GLU A 105 10.06 -11.64 -9.53
N ARG A 106 9.86 -11.55 -10.85
CA ARG A 106 10.81 -12.06 -11.85
C ARG A 106 12.16 -11.35 -11.78
N ARG A 107 12.18 -10.01 -11.64
CA ARG A 107 13.43 -9.24 -11.55
C ARG A 107 14.17 -9.48 -10.24
N LEU A 108 13.44 -9.60 -9.13
CA LEU A 108 14.03 -9.83 -7.82
C LEU A 108 14.41 -11.29 -7.60
N GLY A 109 13.84 -12.23 -8.35
CA GLY A 109 14.00 -13.67 -8.12
C GLY A 109 13.30 -14.15 -6.84
N LEU A 110 12.18 -13.53 -6.47
CA LEU A 110 11.48 -13.74 -5.20
C LEU A 110 9.98 -13.96 -5.43
N ARG A 111 9.28 -14.43 -4.39
CA ARG A 111 7.81 -14.46 -4.31
C ARG A 111 7.36 -13.61 -3.13
N LEU A 112 6.62 -12.53 -3.35
CA LEU A 112 6.24 -11.59 -2.28
C LEU A 112 5.15 -12.21 -1.41
N PHE A 113 3.97 -12.49 -1.98
CA PHE A 113 2.78 -12.88 -1.21
C PHE A 113 2.58 -14.40 -1.03
N ALA A 114 3.66 -15.17 -1.07
CA ALA A 114 3.62 -16.63 -0.90
C ALA A 114 3.63 -17.08 0.57
N GLY A 115 4.06 -16.23 1.49
CA GLY A 115 4.11 -16.52 2.92
C GLY A 115 2.87 -16.08 3.70
N GLU A 116 2.98 -16.19 5.02
CA GLU A 116 2.01 -15.63 5.98
C GLU A 116 2.37 -14.19 6.34
N PRO A 117 1.37 -13.33 6.63
CA PRO A 117 1.62 -12.00 7.13
C PRO A 117 2.30 -12.04 8.51
N ALA A 118 3.17 -11.06 8.75
CA ALA A 118 3.89 -10.92 10.01
C ALA A 118 3.09 -10.10 11.04
N PHE A 119 2.39 -9.06 10.57
CA PHE A 119 1.56 -8.19 11.40
C PHE A 119 0.53 -7.43 10.55
N MET A 120 -0.47 -6.84 11.21
CA MET A 120 -1.39 -5.90 10.61
C MET A 120 -1.38 -4.57 11.36
N GLU A 121 -1.51 -3.48 10.61
CA GLU A 121 -1.40 -2.13 11.13
C GLU A 121 -2.48 -1.22 10.55
N LEU A 122 -3.04 -0.35 11.39
CA LEU A 122 -3.88 0.77 10.96
C LEU A 122 -3.01 2.03 10.86
N GLY A 123 -3.08 2.72 9.74
CA GLY A 123 -2.36 3.98 9.52
C GLY A 123 -3.15 4.93 8.64
N LEU A 124 -2.55 6.08 8.33
CA LEU A 124 -3.10 7.03 7.37
C LEU A 124 -2.25 7.04 6.12
N ILE A 125 -2.88 6.91 4.95
CA ILE A 125 -2.20 6.97 3.65
C ILE A 125 -1.41 8.28 3.57
N ASN A 126 -0.15 8.19 3.13
CA ASN A 126 0.81 9.29 3.04
C ASN A 126 1.21 9.98 4.36
N ARG A 127 0.78 9.46 5.51
CA ARG A 127 1.10 10.04 6.83
C ARG A 127 1.51 8.99 7.86
N TRP A 128 2.03 7.86 7.41
CA TRP A 128 2.31 6.72 8.28
C TRP A 128 3.30 7.06 9.40
N LYS A 129 4.38 7.78 9.07
CA LYS A 129 5.41 8.19 10.02
C LYS A 129 4.97 9.39 10.88
N SER A 130 4.33 10.38 10.26
CA SER A 130 3.92 11.62 10.95
C SER A 130 2.72 11.44 11.87
N PHE A 131 1.73 10.63 11.48
CA PHE A 131 0.56 10.32 12.32
C PHE A 131 0.82 9.16 13.29
N GLY A 132 1.68 8.22 12.89
CA GLY A 132 2.03 7.02 13.66
C GLY A 132 1.01 5.90 13.49
N GLY A 133 1.47 4.78 12.96
CA GLY A 133 0.68 3.55 12.82
C GLY A 133 0.26 2.94 14.15
N LEU A 134 -0.76 2.10 14.09
CA LEU A 134 -1.29 1.29 15.18
C LEU A 134 -1.21 -0.18 14.78
N THR A 135 -0.11 -0.84 15.13
CA THR A 135 -0.03 -2.30 15.01
C THR A 135 -1.06 -2.91 15.96
N PHE A 136 -2.03 -3.64 15.43
CA PHE A 136 -3.08 -4.25 16.24
C PHE A 136 -3.00 -5.77 16.27
N TRP A 137 -2.40 -6.40 15.27
CA TRP A 137 -2.28 -7.86 15.21
C TRP A 137 -0.88 -8.28 14.79
N ARG A 138 -0.37 -9.38 15.35
CA ARG A 138 0.88 -10.04 14.97
C ARG A 138 0.66 -11.53 14.74
N ARG A 139 1.51 -12.13 13.89
CA ARG A 139 1.47 -13.57 13.62
C ARG A 139 1.56 -14.37 14.93
N GLY A 140 0.67 -15.36 15.05
CA GLY A 140 0.52 -16.19 16.24
C GLY A 140 -0.48 -15.65 17.26
N GLU A 141 -0.98 -14.42 17.08
CA GLU A 141 -2.15 -13.93 17.79
C GLU A 141 -3.42 -14.50 17.15
N GLY A 142 -4.52 -14.53 17.92
CA GLY A 142 -5.82 -15.04 17.46
C GLY A 142 -6.44 -14.18 16.34
N TYR A 143 -7.76 -14.23 16.20
CA TYR A 143 -8.45 -13.52 15.11
C TYR A 143 -8.17 -12.00 15.09
N PRO A 144 -7.75 -11.41 13.94
CA PRO A 144 -7.42 -10.00 13.84
C PRO A 144 -8.55 -9.02 14.21
N SER A 145 -9.81 -9.39 13.96
CA SER A 145 -10.98 -8.52 14.18
C SER A 145 -11.15 -8.10 15.64
N GLY A 146 -10.98 -9.03 16.58
CA GLY A 146 -11.01 -8.74 18.02
C GLY A 146 -9.86 -7.82 18.42
N LYS A 147 -8.67 -8.10 17.90
CA LYS A 147 -7.45 -7.31 18.16
C LYS A 147 -7.51 -5.89 17.63
N PHE A 148 -8.12 -5.69 16.47
CA PHE A 148 -8.37 -4.38 15.91
C PHE A 148 -9.25 -3.53 16.84
N THR A 149 -10.37 -4.09 17.32
CA THR A 149 -11.29 -3.38 18.22
C THR A 149 -10.61 -3.01 19.54
N GLU A 150 -9.86 -3.94 20.14
CA GLU A 150 -9.08 -3.71 21.36
C GLU A 150 -8.06 -2.57 21.19
N ALA A 151 -7.28 -2.62 20.10
CA ALA A 151 -6.26 -1.60 19.83
C ALA A 151 -6.87 -0.23 19.52
N LEU A 152 -7.97 -0.19 18.77
CA LEU A 152 -8.66 1.05 18.39
C LEU A 152 -9.25 1.76 19.61
N ALA A 153 -9.81 1.01 20.57
CA ALA A 153 -10.31 1.57 21.82
C ALA A 153 -9.20 2.27 22.64
N ALA A 154 -7.96 1.81 22.53
CA ALA A 154 -6.79 2.43 23.15
C ALA A 154 -6.18 3.58 22.33
N ALA A 155 -6.70 3.86 21.12
CA ALA A 155 -6.12 4.82 20.18
C ALA A 155 -7.16 5.87 19.72
N PRO A 156 -7.62 6.77 20.63
CA PRO A 156 -8.69 7.73 20.34
C PRO A 156 -8.39 8.69 19.19
N ARG A 157 -7.12 8.84 18.80
CA ARG A 157 -6.69 9.64 17.63
C ARG A 157 -7.33 9.20 16.31
N TYR A 158 -7.77 7.95 16.20
CA TYR A 158 -8.46 7.42 15.02
C TYR A 158 -9.99 7.60 15.03
N LEU A 159 -10.57 8.07 16.15
CA LEU A 159 -12.03 8.12 16.34
C LEU A 159 -12.67 9.44 15.90
N GLY A 160 -11.87 10.39 15.42
CA GLY A 160 -12.33 11.71 14.97
C GLY A 160 -12.15 11.94 13.47
N ASN A 161 -12.26 13.20 13.06
CA ASN A 161 -11.99 13.62 11.70
C ASN A 161 -10.48 13.54 11.40
N LEU A 162 -10.11 12.78 10.36
CA LEU A 162 -8.73 12.44 10.02
C LEU A 162 -8.23 13.30 8.83
N PRO A 163 -6.97 13.73 8.86
CA PRO A 163 -6.39 14.59 7.83
C PRO A 163 -6.03 13.85 6.53
N ALA A 164 -6.13 12.53 6.52
CA ALA A 164 -5.83 11.66 5.38
C ALA A 164 -6.63 10.34 5.51
N PRO A 165 -6.84 9.59 4.41
CA PRO A 165 -7.61 8.35 4.45
C PRO A 165 -6.96 7.31 5.36
N PRO A 166 -7.68 6.73 6.34
CA PRO A 166 -7.19 5.57 7.07
C PRO A 166 -7.13 4.32 6.18
N ALA A 167 -6.11 3.50 6.39
CA ALA A 167 -5.94 2.21 5.72
C ALA A 167 -5.44 1.15 6.70
N ILE A 168 -5.86 -0.09 6.46
CA ILE A 168 -5.31 -1.26 7.13
C ILE A 168 -4.31 -1.92 6.19
N GLU A 169 -3.10 -2.16 6.68
CA GLU A 169 -2.04 -2.89 5.98
C GLU A 169 -1.87 -4.28 6.57
N THR A 170 -1.94 -5.30 5.71
CA THR A 170 -1.43 -6.63 5.99
C THR A 170 0.02 -6.71 5.54
N ALA A 171 0.94 -6.75 6.51
CA ALA A 171 2.37 -6.59 6.27
C ALA A 171 3.14 -7.92 6.39
N TYR A 172 4.12 -8.09 5.51
CA TYR A 172 5.00 -9.24 5.41
C TYR A 172 6.45 -8.78 5.59
N SER A 173 7.22 -9.49 6.40
CA SER A 173 8.62 -9.13 6.68
C SER A 173 9.63 -9.75 5.71
N ALA A 174 9.23 -10.78 4.98
CA ALA A 174 10.08 -11.54 4.05
C ALA A 174 9.30 -11.86 2.77
N PRO A 175 9.95 -12.00 1.61
CA PRO A 175 11.41 -11.99 1.39
C PRO A 175 12.03 -10.58 1.42
N VAL A 176 11.22 -9.56 1.18
CA VAL A 176 11.51 -8.15 1.49
C VAL A 176 10.31 -7.60 2.26
N PRO A 177 10.44 -6.51 3.02
CA PRO A 177 9.28 -5.88 3.64
C PRO A 177 8.28 -5.42 2.57
N HIS A 178 7.07 -5.94 2.61
CA HIS A 178 6.01 -5.60 1.67
C HIS A 178 4.64 -5.74 2.33
N TRP A 179 3.63 -5.13 1.73
CA TRP A 179 2.30 -5.05 2.32
C TRP A 179 1.21 -4.98 1.26
N PHE A 180 0.02 -5.38 1.69
CA PHE A 180 -1.23 -5.14 0.98
C PHE A 180 -2.11 -4.28 1.87
N GLY A 181 -2.44 -3.08 1.38
CA GLY A 181 -3.23 -2.08 2.09
C GLY A 181 -4.62 -1.91 1.48
N VAL A 182 -5.63 -1.74 2.33
CA VAL A 182 -6.99 -1.39 1.94
C VAL A 182 -7.42 -0.14 2.69
N SER A 183 -7.87 0.86 1.94
CA SER A 183 -8.47 2.07 2.50
C SER A 183 -9.78 1.70 3.18
N VAL A 184 -9.90 2.09 4.44
CA VAL A 184 -11.08 1.91 5.29
C VAL A 184 -11.65 3.29 5.65
N ALA A 185 -11.65 4.18 4.65
CA ALA A 185 -12.01 5.58 4.81
C ALA A 185 -13.42 5.86 4.29
N SER A 186 -14.17 6.68 5.02
CA SER A 186 -15.36 7.36 4.51
C SER A 186 -15.14 8.88 4.53
N PRO A 187 -15.73 9.64 3.58
CA PRO A 187 -15.61 11.09 3.58
C PRO A 187 -16.33 11.71 4.79
N SER A 188 -15.70 12.69 5.43
CA SER A 188 -16.32 13.48 6.51
C SER A 188 -17.06 14.69 5.95
N ALA A 189 -18.20 15.04 6.55
CA ALA A 189 -18.95 16.25 6.21
C ALA A 189 -18.17 17.54 6.52
N GLU A 190 -17.22 17.49 7.46
CA GLU A 190 -16.39 18.63 7.88
C GLU A 190 -15.15 18.83 6.99
N GLY A 191 -15.02 18.02 5.92
CA GLY A 191 -13.79 17.88 5.15
C GLY A 191 -12.78 17.00 5.87
N GLY A 192 -12.17 16.05 5.16
CA GLY A 192 -11.32 15.01 5.75
C GLY A 192 -11.98 13.62 5.67
N TYR A 193 -11.56 12.72 6.55
CA TYR A 193 -11.92 11.32 6.50
C TYR A 193 -12.33 10.78 7.87
N LEU A 194 -13.21 9.79 7.88
CA LEU A 194 -13.54 9.00 9.05
C LEU A 194 -13.09 7.56 8.83
N LEU A 195 -12.83 6.83 9.92
CA LEU A 195 -12.63 5.39 9.88
C LEU A 195 -13.98 4.69 9.64
N ASP A 196 -14.11 4.05 8.48
CA ASP A 196 -15.25 3.22 8.13
C ASP A 196 -15.10 1.83 8.78
N MET A 197 -15.80 1.65 9.91
CA MET A 197 -15.79 0.41 10.65
C MET A 197 -16.42 -0.77 9.89
N LYS A 198 -17.31 -0.52 8.93
CA LYS A 198 -17.91 -1.58 8.11
C LYS A 198 -16.88 -2.06 7.07
N ALA A 199 -16.17 -1.14 6.42
CA ALA A 199 -15.09 -1.50 5.51
C ALA A 199 -13.94 -2.21 6.24
N ALA A 200 -13.57 -1.74 7.43
CA ALA A 200 -12.57 -2.40 8.27
C ALA A 200 -12.97 -3.82 8.66
N ALA A 201 -14.22 -4.02 9.13
CA ALA A 201 -14.71 -5.35 9.49
C ALA A 201 -14.70 -6.32 8.29
N ALA A 202 -15.23 -5.89 7.14
CA ALA A 202 -15.27 -6.71 5.93
C ALA A 202 -13.87 -7.12 5.47
N TYR A 203 -12.90 -6.19 5.52
CA TYR A 203 -11.51 -6.49 5.21
C TYR A 203 -10.90 -7.51 6.19
N LEU A 204 -11.09 -7.32 7.50
CA LEU A 204 -10.52 -8.19 8.53
C LEU A 204 -11.13 -9.60 8.50
N GLU A 205 -12.42 -9.72 8.17
CA GLU A 205 -13.08 -11.00 7.93
C GLU A 205 -12.48 -11.73 6.74
N ALA A 206 -12.26 -11.04 5.61
CA ALA A 206 -11.61 -11.61 4.44
C ALA A 206 -10.15 -11.99 4.71
N ALA A 207 -9.42 -11.15 5.45
CA ALA A 207 -8.02 -11.38 5.78
C ALA A 207 -7.81 -12.56 6.75
N ALA A 208 -8.82 -12.92 7.56
CA ALA A 208 -8.77 -14.09 8.43
C ALA A 208 -8.85 -15.43 7.68
N LEU A 209 -9.18 -15.42 6.39
CA LEU A 209 -9.26 -16.60 5.52
C LEU A 209 -7.96 -16.84 4.72
N ILE A 210 -6.96 -15.98 4.89
CA ILE A 210 -5.69 -15.96 4.15
C ILE A 210 -4.57 -16.56 4.99
#